data_AF-A0A961CZT5-F1
#
_entry.id   AF-A0A961CZT5-F1
#
_cell.length_a   1.000
_cell.length_b   1.000
_cell.length_c   1.000
_cell.angle_alpha   90.00
_cell.angle_beta   90.00
_cell.angle_gamma   90.00
#
_symmetry.space_group_name_H-M   'P 1'
#
loop_
_entity.id
_entity.type
_entity.pdbx_description
1 polymer ?
#
loop_
_entity_poly.entity_id
_entity_poly.type
_entity_poly.pdbx_seq_one_letter_code
_entity_poly.pdbx_strand_id
1 'polypeptide(L)'
;EPAASVTHRARSGWRAWLAQRFDYGTSAGPLERRHPGRLAPVSVSPWSAAAWASVVAGHPVLACTIVAASASRLASALPGVPRRAVVRLAVGGHLAAGGELARAVLRPWWPVAALAASMSRRARRWLLVALLAELAMVPGPLPHRLVEGLGNAAYSLGVWRGSLRERTAGALLPMPGWWGERRSRTARTLRR
;
A
#
# COMPACT_ATOMS: atom_id res chain seq x y z
N GLU A 1 -24.43 20.54 -10.24
CA GLU A 1 -25.05 19.74 -9.15
C GLU A 1 -24.60 18.29 -9.28
N PRO A 2 -24.47 17.51 -8.19
CA PRO A 2 -24.05 16.10 -8.30
C PRO A 2 -25.13 15.28 -9.01
N ALA A 3 -24.73 14.43 -9.96
CA ALA A 3 -25.65 13.62 -10.75
C ALA A 3 -26.37 12.51 -9.95
N ALA A 4 -25.92 12.22 -8.72
CA ALA A 4 -26.58 11.31 -7.78
C ALA A 4 -26.13 11.59 -6.34
N SER A 5 -27.05 11.44 -5.38
CA SER A 5 -26.76 11.38 -3.95
C SER A 5 -27.30 10.06 -3.38
N VAL A 6 -26.48 9.38 -2.56
CA VAL A 6 -26.88 8.13 -1.88
C VAL A 6 -26.66 8.32 -0.39
N THR A 7 -27.73 8.20 0.39
CA THR A 7 -27.67 8.26 1.85
C THR A 7 -27.59 6.85 2.41
N HIS A 8 -26.55 6.58 3.20
CA HIS A 8 -26.44 5.35 3.97
C HIS A 8 -26.69 5.65 5.44
N ARG A 9 -27.60 4.88 6.06
CA ARG A 9 -27.82 4.95 7.51
C ARG A 9 -26.55 4.49 8.22
N ALA A 10 -25.93 5.40 8.99
CA ALA A 10 -24.83 5.04 9.89
C ALA A 10 -25.35 4.02 10.91
N ARG A 11 -24.72 2.83 10.97
CA ARG A 11 -25.13 1.77 11.91
C ARG A 11 -24.63 2.12 13.32
N SER A 12 -25.49 1.95 14.32
CA SER A 12 -25.33 2.53 15.67
C SER A 12 -24.41 1.76 16.64
N GLY A 13 -23.58 0.81 16.17
CA GLY A 13 -22.74 0.01 17.07
C GLY A 13 -21.46 -0.54 16.45
N TRP A 14 -20.46 -0.80 17.30
CA TRP A 14 -19.12 -1.23 16.89
C TRP A 14 -19.12 -2.55 16.11
N ARG A 15 -19.96 -3.53 16.49
CA ARG A 15 -20.11 -4.80 15.75
C ARG A 15 -20.65 -4.59 14.35
N ALA A 16 -21.70 -3.76 14.24
CA ALA A 16 -22.34 -3.45 12.97
C ALA A 16 -21.41 -2.64 12.05
N TRP A 17 -20.59 -1.78 12.64
CA TRP A 17 -19.52 -1.07 11.93
C TRP A 17 -18.41 -2.01 11.44
N LEU A 18 -17.93 -2.95 12.26
CA LEU A 18 -16.94 -3.95 11.82
C LEU A 18 -17.49 -4.86 10.72
N ALA A 19 -18.74 -5.33 10.85
CA ALA A 19 -19.41 -6.11 9.82
C ALA A 19 -19.48 -5.34 8.49
N GLN A 20 -19.81 -4.04 8.56
CA GLN A 20 -19.81 -3.19 7.37
C GLN A 20 -18.42 -3.05 6.73
N ARG A 21 -17.36 -2.87 7.53
CA ARG A 21 -15.98 -2.82 7.03
C ARG A 21 -15.60 -4.12 6.34
N PHE A 22 -15.96 -5.24 6.94
CA PHE A 22 -15.76 -6.57 6.36
C PHE A 22 -16.51 -6.72 5.03
N ASP A 23 -17.80 -6.38 4.98
CA ASP A 23 -18.61 -6.45 3.77
C ASP A 23 -18.01 -5.61 2.63
N TYR A 24 -17.54 -4.40 2.95
CA TYR A 24 -16.81 -3.56 1.99
C TYR A 24 -15.56 -4.25 1.46
N GLY A 25 -14.79 -4.91 2.33
CA GLY A 25 -13.63 -5.69 1.93
C GLY A 25 -13.99 -6.81 0.96
N THR A 26 -15.10 -7.52 1.18
CA THR A 26 -15.51 -8.64 0.30
C THR A 26 -15.78 -8.21 -1.14
N SER A 27 -16.08 -6.92 -1.36
CA SER A 27 -16.28 -6.36 -2.70
C SER A 27 -14.98 -6.29 -3.54
N ALA A 28 -13.80 -6.42 -2.92
CA ALA A 28 -12.53 -6.35 -3.62
C ALA A 28 -12.36 -7.45 -4.68
N GLY A 29 -12.82 -8.68 -4.40
CA GLY A 29 -12.76 -9.78 -5.37
C GLY A 29 -13.54 -9.48 -6.65
N PRO A 30 -14.86 -9.19 -6.56
CA PRO A 30 -15.67 -8.88 -7.74
C PRO A 30 -15.21 -7.63 -8.48
N LEU A 31 -14.72 -6.62 -7.74
CA LEU A 31 -14.16 -5.42 -8.34
C LEU A 31 -12.86 -5.71 -9.11
N GLU A 32 -12.00 -6.59 -8.62
CA GLU A 32 -10.79 -7.00 -9.33
C GLU A 32 -11.14 -7.75 -10.62
N ARG A 33 -12.16 -8.63 -10.58
CA ARG A 33 -12.66 -9.33 -11.78
C ARG A 33 -13.18 -8.36 -12.86
N ARG A 34 -13.89 -7.31 -12.45
CA ARG A 34 -14.43 -6.29 -13.37
C ARG A 34 -13.38 -5.29 -13.82
N HIS A 35 -12.41 -4.98 -12.97
CA HIS A 35 -11.39 -3.97 -13.22
C HIS A 35 -9.99 -4.44 -12.81
N PRO A 36 -9.39 -5.38 -13.56
CA PRO A 36 -8.13 -5.99 -13.18
C PRO A 36 -7.00 -4.97 -12.98
N GLY A 37 -6.28 -5.12 -11.86
CA GLY A 37 -5.17 -4.29 -11.43
C GLY A 37 -5.56 -2.96 -10.80
N ARG A 38 -6.85 -2.62 -10.64
CA ARG A 38 -7.24 -1.32 -10.03
C ARG A 38 -7.23 -1.33 -8.51
N LEU A 39 -7.10 -2.50 -7.90
CA LEU A 39 -7.16 -2.68 -6.45
C LEU A 39 -5.83 -3.07 -5.84
N ALA A 40 -4.73 -2.88 -6.58
CA ALA A 40 -3.40 -3.19 -6.06
C ALA A 40 -3.17 -2.43 -4.75
N PRO A 41 -2.77 -3.13 -3.68
CA PRO A 41 -2.62 -2.54 -2.35
C PRO A 41 -1.46 -1.53 -2.27
N VAL A 42 -0.48 -1.67 -3.15
CA VAL A 42 0.70 -0.82 -3.25
C VAL A 42 1.21 -0.82 -4.68
N SER A 43 1.69 0.34 -5.14
CA SER A 43 2.29 0.50 -6.46
C SER A 43 3.62 1.23 -6.36
N VAL A 44 4.70 0.45 -6.22
CA VAL A 44 6.05 0.99 -6.02
C VAL A 44 6.94 0.71 -7.22
N SER A 45 7.92 1.59 -7.44
CA SER A 45 8.92 1.36 -8.49
C SER A 45 9.70 0.06 -8.21
N PRO A 46 10.16 -0.66 -9.26
CA PRO A 46 11.02 -1.83 -9.07
C PRO A 46 12.30 -1.52 -8.28
N TRP A 47 12.85 -0.30 -8.44
CA TRP A 47 14.01 0.17 -7.68
C TRP A 47 13.71 0.25 -6.18
N SER A 48 12.56 0.82 -5.81
CA SER A 48 12.15 0.93 -4.40
C SER A 48 11.79 -0.42 -3.81
N ALA A 49 11.13 -1.29 -4.59
CA ALA A 49 10.85 -2.66 -4.18
C ALA A 49 12.16 -3.43 -3.88
N ALA A 50 13.15 -3.35 -4.77
CA ALA A 50 14.44 -4.01 -4.60
C ALA A 50 15.25 -3.43 -3.42
N ALA A 51 15.24 -2.11 -3.23
CA ALA A 51 15.90 -1.47 -2.10
C ALA A 51 15.29 -1.93 -0.78
N TRP A 52 13.97 -1.86 -0.63
CA TRP A 52 13.28 -2.30 0.59
C TRP A 52 13.40 -3.81 0.83
N ALA A 53 13.34 -4.64 -0.22
CA ALA A 53 13.61 -6.07 -0.10
C ALA A 53 15.02 -6.33 0.45
N SER A 54 16.02 -5.58 -0.02
CA SER A 54 17.41 -5.68 0.47
C SER A 54 17.52 -5.28 1.95
N VAL A 55 16.85 -4.20 2.38
CA VAL A 55 16.79 -3.83 3.80
C VAL A 55 16.10 -4.92 4.62
N VAL A 56 14.95 -5.42 4.18
CA VAL A 56 14.18 -6.48 4.84
C VAL A 56 14.92 -7.80 4.88
N ALA A 57 15.85 -8.07 3.95
CA ALA A 57 16.74 -9.22 3.93
C ALA A 57 18.01 -9.01 4.80
N GLY A 58 18.36 -7.77 5.15
CA GLY A 58 19.50 -7.44 6.01
C GLY A 58 20.76 -7.08 5.23
N HIS A 59 20.59 -6.60 4.00
CA HIS A 59 21.66 -6.15 3.12
C HIS A 59 21.56 -4.62 2.92
N PRO A 60 21.84 -3.80 3.95
CA PRO A 60 21.69 -2.34 3.87
C PRO A 60 22.64 -1.71 2.85
N VAL A 61 23.85 -2.27 2.67
CA VAL A 61 24.80 -1.80 1.65
C VAL A 61 24.21 -1.98 0.25
N LEU A 62 23.59 -3.12 -0.04
CA LEU A 62 22.90 -3.37 -1.31
C LEU A 62 21.71 -2.41 -1.50
N ALA A 63 20.95 -2.14 -0.45
CA ALA A 63 19.88 -1.15 -0.53
C ALA A 63 20.44 0.25 -0.91
N CYS A 64 21.52 0.69 -0.28
CA CYS A 64 22.18 1.96 -0.59
C CYS A 64 22.70 2.00 -2.03
N THR A 65 23.30 0.92 -2.54
CA THR A 65 23.77 0.88 -3.93
C THR A 65 22.62 0.94 -4.93
N ILE A 66 21.50 0.25 -4.67
CA ILE A 66 20.28 0.34 -5.49
C ILE A 66 19.73 1.77 -5.50
N VAL A 67 19.66 2.42 -4.33
CA VAL A 67 19.21 3.81 -4.23
C VAL A 67 20.14 4.75 -5.01
N ALA A 68 21.45 4.62 -4.83
CA ALA A 68 22.45 5.43 -5.55
C ALA A 68 22.37 5.22 -7.07
N ALA A 69 22.27 3.98 -7.53
CA ALA A 69 22.12 3.65 -8.95
C ALA A 69 20.84 4.27 -9.53
N SER A 70 19.72 4.19 -8.81
CA SER A 70 18.46 4.81 -9.22
C SER A 70 18.56 6.34 -9.29
N ALA A 71 19.28 6.98 -8.36
CA ALA A 71 19.50 8.42 -8.34
C ALA A 71 20.41 8.86 -9.50
N SER A 72 21.46 8.11 -9.81
CA SER A 72 22.33 8.37 -10.97
C SER A 72 21.57 8.25 -12.29
N ARG A 73 20.69 7.26 -12.42
CA ARG A 73 19.79 7.13 -13.58
C ARG A 73 18.84 8.30 -13.69
N LEU A 74 18.24 8.74 -12.57
CA LEU A 74 17.34 9.89 -12.53
C LEU A 74 18.07 11.19 -12.89
N ALA A 75 19.32 11.38 -12.43
CA ALA A 75 20.15 12.53 -12.78
C ALA A 75 20.43 12.58 -14.28
N SER A 76 20.71 11.42 -14.89
CA SER A 76 20.95 11.31 -16.33
C SER A 76 19.70 11.62 -17.16
N ALA A 77 18.52 11.34 -16.63
CA ALA A 77 17.23 11.63 -17.28
C ALA A 77 16.76 13.08 -17.10
N LEU A 78 17.38 13.85 -16.19
CA LEU A 78 17.00 15.22 -15.85
C LEU A 78 18.19 16.18 -16.01
N PRO A 79 18.73 16.33 -17.24
CA PRO A 79 19.82 17.27 -17.49
C PRO A 79 19.37 18.70 -17.13
N GLY A 80 20.24 19.43 -16.41
CA GLY A 80 19.95 20.80 -15.95
C GLY A 80 19.26 20.90 -14.59
N VAL A 81 18.79 19.80 -14.00
CA VAL A 81 18.26 19.82 -12.62
C VAL A 81 19.41 19.76 -11.61
N PRO A 82 19.45 20.63 -10.59
CA PRO A 82 20.50 20.59 -9.57
C PRO A 82 20.60 19.22 -8.89
N ARG A 83 21.83 18.68 -8.73
CA ARG A 83 22.09 17.36 -8.15
C ARG A 83 21.38 17.15 -6.80
N ARG A 84 21.37 18.17 -5.93
CA ARG A 84 20.67 18.14 -4.63
C ARG A 84 19.17 17.86 -4.77
N ALA A 85 18.53 18.42 -5.80
CA ALA A 85 17.09 18.23 -6.03
C ALA A 85 16.81 16.82 -6.54
N VAL A 86 17.67 16.28 -7.43
CA VAL A 86 17.60 14.89 -7.90
C VAL A 86 17.74 13.90 -6.74
N VAL A 87 18.75 14.10 -5.88
CA VAL A 87 18.97 13.23 -4.71
C VAL A 87 17.77 13.28 -3.76
N ARG A 88 17.27 14.48 -3.44
CA ARG A 88 16.09 14.64 -2.59
C ARG A 88 14.85 13.95 -3.19
N LEU A 89 14.66 14.06 -4.49
CA LEU A 89 13.56 13.40 -5.20
C LEU A 89 13.70 11.87 -5.16
N ALA A 90 14.90 11.35 -5.45
CA ALA A 90 15.17 9.90 -5.43
C ALA A 90 14.98 9.32 -4.02
N VAL A 91 15.63 9.91 -3.01
CA VAL A 91 15.53 9.47 -1.61
C VAL A 91 14.09 9.60 -1.11
N GLY A 92 13.44 10.74 -1.37
CA GLY A 92 12.03 10.96 -1.01
C GLY A 92 11.10 9.92 -1.62
N GLY A 93 11.31 9.54 -2.87
CA GLY A 93 10.54 8.48 -3.54
C GLY A 93 10.69 7.11 -2.87
N HIS A 94 11.91 6.73 -2.47
CA HIS A 94 12.16 5.49 -1.74
C HIS A 94 11.54 5.49 -0.34
N LEU A 95 11.60 6.62 0.37
CA LEU A 95 10.97 6.76 1.69
C LEU A 95 9.44 6.70 1.59
N ALA A 96 8.85 7.39 0.61
CA ALA A 96 7.41 7.34 0.34
C ALA A 96 6.96 5.91 0.02
N ALA A 97 7.70 5.18 -0.82
CA ALA A 97 7.46 3.77 -1.11
C ALA A 97 7.52 2.90 0.15
N GLY A 98 8.44 3.19 1.08
CA GLY A 98 8.51 2.52 2.37
C GLY A 98 7.26 2.72 3.22
N GLY A 99 6.74 3.94 3.26
CA GLY A 99 5.46 4.25 3.92
C GLY A 99 4.28 3.52 3.28
N GLU A 100 4.23 3.41 1.95
CA GLU A 100 3.20 2.62 1.26
C GLU A 100 3.30 1.12 1.57
N LEU A 101 4.51 0.56 1.61
CA LEU A 101 4.74 -0.83 1.99
C LEU A 101 4.33 -1.09 3.44
N ALA A 102 4.66 -0.19 4.37
CA ALA A 102 4.23 -0.29 5.76
C ALA A 102 2.70 -0.30 5.87
N ARG A 103 2.00 0.60 5.17
CA ARG A 103 0.54 0.61 5.11
C ARG A 103 -0.03 -0.67 4.49
N ALA A 104 0.61 -1.21 3.45
CA ALA A 104 0.19 -2.46 2.82
C ALA A 104 0.29 -3.64 3.79
N VAL A 105 1.38 -3.71 4.58
CA VAL A 105 1.57 -4.70 5.66
C VAL A 105 0.46 -4.61 6.69
N LEU A 106 0.09 -3.41 7.14
CA LEU A 106 -0.89 -3.22 8.21
C LEU A 106 -2.35 -3.28 7.76
N ARG A 107 -2.63 -3.19 6.45
CA ARG A 107 -3.98 -3.21 5.90
C ARG A 107 -4.21 -4.54 5.14
N PRO A 108 -4.05 -4.65 3.81
CA PRO A 108 -4.40 -5.87 3.07
C PRO A 108 -3.54 -7.08 3.43
N TRP A 109 -2.29 -6.91 3.89
CA TRP A 109 -1.39 -8.03 4.17
C TRP A 109 -1.30 -8.42 5.65
N TRP A 110 -2.08 -7.80 6.53
CA TRP A 110 -1.98 -8.06 7.97
C TRP A 110 -2.15 -9.55 8.34
N PRO A 111 -3.05 -10.36 7.71
CA PRO A 111 -3.20 -11.76 8.11
C PRO A 111 -1.92 -12.57 7.87
N VAL A 112 -1.28 -12.34 6.72
CA VAL A 112 0.00 -12.97 6.37
C VAL A 112 1.13 -12.42 7.26
N ALA A 113 1.14 -11.11 7.52
CA ALA A 113 2.14 -10.50 8.38
C ALA A 113 2.04 -11.00 9.83
N ALA A 114 0.83 -11.18 10.36
CA ALA A 114 0.58 -11.73 11.69
C ALA A 114 1.03 -13.19 11.78
N LEU A 115 0.71 -14.00 10.77
CA LEU A 115 1.19 -15.38 10.67
C LEU A 115 2.73 -15.44 10.59
N ALA A 116 3.35 -14.61 9.75
CA ALA A 116 4.80 -14.55 9.66
C ALA A 116 5.45 -14.11 10.99
N ALA A 117 4.84 -13.15 11.70
CA ALA A 117 5.34 -12.63 12.98
C ALA A 117 5.20 -13.62 14.16
N SER A 118 4.24 -14.56 14.09
CA SER A 118 4.15 -15.65 15.06
C SER A 118 5.27 -16.68 14.86
N MET A 119 5.71 -16.89 13.61
CA MET A 119 6.73 -17.86 13.25
C MET A 119 8.17 -17.31 13.26
N SER A 120 8.36 -16.00 13.09
CA SER A 120 9.69 -15.39 12.92
C SER A 120 9.89 -14.12 13.74
N ARG A 121 10.97 -14.08 14.53
CA ARG A 121 11.41 -12.86 15.24
C ARG A 121 11.74 -11.73 14.26
N ARG A 122 12.27 -12.06 13.08
CA ARG A 122 12.58 -11.08 12.03
C ARG A 122 11.30 -10.44 11.49
N ALA A 123 10.28 -11.25 11.18
CA ALA A 123 8.99 -10.75 10.72
C ALA A 123 8.31 -9.88 11.80
N ARG A 124 8.39 -10.29 13.07
CA ARG A 124 7.88 -9.50 14.20
C ARG A 124 8.53 -8.12 14.28
N ARG A 125 9.86 -8.04 14.13
CA ARG A 125 10.58 -6.74 14.09
C ARG A 125 10.08 -5.86 12.95
N TRP A 126 9.92 -6.40 11.74
CA TRP A 126 9.43 -5.63 10.60
C TRP A 126 7.96 -5.21 10.73
N LEU A 127 7.11 -6.05 11.35
CA LEU A 127 5.75 -5.67 11.68
C LEU A 127 5.71 -4.52 12.70
N LEU A 128 6.58 -4.55 13.72
CA LEU A 128 6.73 -3.43 14.67
C LEU A 128 7.22 -2.16 13.97
N VAL A 129 8.21 -2.27 13.07
CA VAL A 129 8.68 -1.12 12.27
C VAL A 129 7.55 -0.53 11.44
N ALA A 130 6.73 -1.36 10.78
CA ALA A 130 5.58 -0.90 10.01
C ALA A 130 4.57 -0.17 10.90
N LEU A 131 4.26 -0.72 12.09
CA LEU A 131 3.37 -0.10 13.06
C LEU A 131 3.91 1.27 13.53
N LEU A 132 5.19 1.34 13.88
CA LEU A 132 5.82 2.60 14.30
C LEU A 132 5.84 3.64 13.17
N ALA A 133 6.11 3.21 11.94
CA ALA A 133 6.05 4.08 10.77
C ALA A 133 4.64 4.65 10.55
N GLU A 134 3.60 3.83 10.67
CA GLU A 134 2.21 4.30 10.56
C GLU A 134 1.87 5.29 11.68
N LEU A 135 2.29 5.00 12.92
CA LEU A 135 2.05 5.89 14.05
C LEU A 135 2.78 7.24 13.92
N ALA A 136 3.91 7.27 13.23
CA ALA A 136 4.68 8.50 12.97
C ALA A 136 4.11 9.31 11.80
N MET A 137 3.52 8.64 10.81
CA MET A 137 3.03 9.29 9.57
C MET A 137 1.57 9.73 9.65
N VAL A 138 0.76 9.09 10.50
CA VAL A 138 -0.65 9.42 10.68
C VAL A 138 -0.84 10.07 12.05
N PRO A 139 -0.95 11.41 12.12
CA PRO A 139 -1.18 12.11 13.38
C PRO A 139 -2.60 11.82 13.89
N GLY A 140 -2.74 11.66 15.21
CA GLY A 140 -4.05 11.48 15.83
C GLY A 140 -4.00 10.81 17.21
N PRO A 141 -5.07 10.92 18.00
CA PRO A 141 -5.15 10.32 19.32
C PRO A 141 -5.12 8.78 19.21
N LEU A 142 -4.38 8.13 20.11
CA LEU A 142 -4.18 6.67 20.10
C LEU A 142 -5.51 5.87 20.10
N PRO A 143 -6.54 6.21 20.90
CA PRO A 143 -7.80 5.46 20.88
C PRO A 143 -8.47 5.44 19.51
N HIS A 144 -8.44 6.56 18.79
CA HIS A 144 -9.00 6.64 17.44
C HIS A 144 -8.27 5.71 16.48
N ARG A 145 -6.93 5.71 16.54
CA ARG A 145 -6.09 4.84 15.69
C ARG A 145 -6.32 3.35 15.96
N LEU A 146 -6.55 2.97 17.22
CA LEU A 146 -6.89 1.59 17.57
C LEU A 146 -8.23 1.16 16.96
N VAL A 147 -9.24 2.03 17.01
CA VAL A 147 -10.55 1.77 16.38
C VAL A 147 -10.40 1.64 14.88
N GLU A 148 -9.70 2.56 14.22
CA GLU A 148 -9.41 2.48 12.79
C GLU A 148 -8.65 1.21 12.42
N GLY A 149 -7.69 0.79 13.26
CA GLY A 149 -6.97 -0.47 13.13
C GLY A 149 -7.89 -1.68 13.11
N LEU A 150 -8.86 -1.76 14.02
CA LEU A 150 -9.88 -2.83 14.02
C LEU A 150 -10.73 -2.81 12.74
N GLY A 151 -11.10 -1.62 12.27
CA GLY A 151 -11.83 -1.45 11.01
C GLY A 151 -11.03 -1.90 9.80
N ASN A 152 -9.74 -1.56 9.74
CA ASN A 152 -8.81 -2.00 8.71
C ASN A 152 -8.60 -3.52 8.75
N ALA A 153 -8.54 -4.11 9.94
CA ALA A 153 -8.42 -5.55 10.12
C ALA A 153 -9.64 -6.28 9.57
N ALA A 154 -10.85 -5.84 9.95
CA ALA A 154 -12.11 -6.38 9.45
C ALA A 154 -12.23 -6.21 7.93
N TYR A 155 -11.90 -5.03 7.40
CA TYR A 155 -11.87 -4.77 5.96
C TYR A 155 -10.93 -5.74 5.23
N SER A 156 -9.71 -5.91 5.72
CA SER A 156 -8.72 -6.80 5.11
C SER A 156 -9.15 -8.26 5.12
N LEU A 157 -9.75 -8.75 6.21
CA LEU A 157 -10.36 -10.10 6.21
C LEU A 157 -11.44 -10.24 5.15
N GLY A 158 -12.25 -9.19 4.95
CA GLY A 158 -13.18 -9.09 3.84
C GLY A 158 -12.48 -9.21 2.49
N VAL A 159 -11.38 -8.46 2.26
CA VAL A 159 -10.58 -8.51 1.02
C VAL A 159 -10.08 -9.92 0.75
N TRP A 160 -9.53 -10.60 1.76
CA TRP A 160 -9.08 -11.99 1.64
C TRP A 160 -10.23 -12.93 1.29
N ARG A 161 -11.37 -12.83 1.97
CA ARG A 161 -12.55 -13.65 1.69
C ARG A 161 -13.08 -13.41 0.27
N GLY A 162 -13.17 -12.15 -0.16
CA GLY A 162 -13.61 -11.78 -1.51
C GLY A 162 -12.66 -12.30 -2.59
N SER A 163 -11.35 -12.12 -2.38
CA SER A 163 -10.28 -12.61 -3.25
C SER A 163 -10.32 -14.13 -3.42
N LEU A 164 -10.44 -14.86 -2.31
CA LEU A 164 -10.54 -16.33 -2.31
C LEU A 164 -11.82 -16.82 -3.01
N ARG A 165 -12.96 -16.20 -2.74
CA ARG A 165 -14.25 -16.54 -3.37
C ARG A 165 -14.22 -16.35 -4.89
N GLU A 166 -13.64 -15.25 -5.35
CA GLU A 166 -13.56 -14.90 -6.77
C GLU A 166 -12.35 -15.50 -7.48
N ARG A 167 -11.53 -16.27 -6.74
CA ARG A 167 -10.28 -16.91 -7.19
C ARG A 167 -9.34 -15.92 -7.87
N THR A 168 -9.15 -14.76 -7.25
CA THR A 168 -8.25 -13.70 -7.72
C THR A 168 -7.32 -13.26 -6.59
N ALA A 169 -6.08 -12.95 -6.94
CA ALA A 169 -5.10 -12.38 -6.01
C ALA A 169 -4.79 -10.91 -6.33
N GLY A 170 -5.39 -10.30 -7.36
CA GLY A 170 -5.00 -8.96 -7.83
C GLY A 170 -5.14 -7.87 -6.76
N ALA A 171 -6.16 -7.94 -5.91
CA ALA A 171 -6.34 -7.03 -4.76
C ALA A 171 -5.35 -7.26 -3.60
N LEU A 172 -4.54 -8.33 -3.68
CA LEU A 172 -3.52 -8.70 -2.70
C LEU A 172 -2.10 -8.59 -3.28
N LEU A 173 -1.94 -8.47 -4.59
CA LEU A 173 -0.62 -8.48 -5.23
C LEU A 173 -0.12 -7.05 -5.49
N PRO A 174 1.16 -6.76 -5.19
CA PRO A 174 1.73 -5.46 -5.53
C PRO A 174 1.79 -5.28 -7.05
N MET A 175 1.72 -4.04 -7.51
CA MET A 175 1.96 -3.72 -8.92
C MET A 175 3.21 -2.86 -9.11
N PRO A 176 3.92 -2.98 -10.24
CA PRO A 176 4.99 -2.05 -10.55
C PRO A 176 4.45 -0.62 -10.72
N GLY A 177 5.12 0.37 -10.14
CA GLY A 177 4.70 1.78 -10.11
C GLY A 177 4.32 2.39 -11.47
N TRP A 178 4.90 1.88 -12.57
CA TRP A 178 4.64 2.35 -13.93
C TRP A 178 3.31 1.87 -14.53
N TRP A 179 2.60 0.94 -13.89
CA TRP A 179 1.28 0.47 -14.33
C TRP A 179 0.16 1.45 -13.96
N GLY A 180 0.28 2.16 -12.84
CA GLY A 180 -0.69 3.19 -12.42
C GLY A 180 -0.68 4.43 -13.31
N GLU A 181 0.51 4.90 -13.70
CA GLU A 181 0.69 6.10 -14.54
C GLU A 181 0.24 5.92 -15.99
N ARG A 182 0.47 4.73 -16.58
CA ARG A 182 0.07 4.46 -17.97
C ARG A 182 -1.44 4.58 -18.17
N ARG A 183 -2.26 4.17 -17.19
CA ARG A 183 -3.72 4.12 -17.34
C ARG A 183 -4.45 5.41 -16.97
N SER A 184 -3.90 6.27 -16.11
CA SER A 184 -4.43 7.62 -15.88
C SER A 184 -4.22 8.54 -17.09
N ARG A 185 -3.27 8.20 -17.99
CA ARG A 185 -3.13 8.81 -19.32
C ARG A 185 -4.15 8.26 -20.33
N THR A 186 -4.40 6.94 -20.35
CA THR A 186 -5.42 6.32 -21.24
C THR A 186 -6.84 6.76 -20.91
N ALA A 187 -7.19 6.91 -19.63
CA ALA A 187 -8.51 7.38 -19.21
C ALA A 187 -8.77 8.87 -19.54
N ARG A 188 -7.70 9.67 -19.72
CA ARG A 188 -7.79 11.08 -20.14
C ARG A 188 -7.90 11.25 -21.65
N THR A 189 -7.37 10.30 -22.42
CA THR A 189 -7.41 10.31 -23.89
C THR A 189 -8.74 9.82 -24.44
N LEU A 190 -9.44 8.93 -23.72
CA LEU A 190 -10.81 8.48 -24.07
C LEU A 190 -11.93 9.46 -23.62
N ARG A 191 -11.57 10.60 -23.02
CA ARG A 191 -12.49 11.68 -22.61
C ARG A 191 -12.34 12.95 -23.45
N ARG A 192 -11.61 12.88 -24.56
CA ARG A 192 -11.55 13.90 -25.62
C ARG A 192 -12.10 13.29 -26.89
#